data_AF-A0A2R6RFS4-F1
#
_entry.id   AF-A0A2R6RFS4-F1
#
_cell.length_a   1.000
_cell.length_b   1.000
_cell.length_c   1.000
_cell.angle_alpha   90.00
_cell.angle_beta   90.00
_cell.angle_gamma   90.00
#
_symmetry.space_group_name_H-M   'P 1'
#
loop_
_entity.id
_entity.type
_entity.pdbx_description
1 polymer ?
#
loop_
_entity_poly.entity_id
_entity_poly.type
_entity_poly.pdbx_seq_one_letter_code
_entity_poly.pdbx_strand_id
1 'polypeptide(L)'
;MAWRQIIPFNRRSLLSPSNLVPGFASFSSKSTPYLVKVGIPEFLNGVGKGVETHVEKLESEIGDIQRLLVTRTLKLKKLGIPCKHRKLILKYAHKYRVGLWRPRAEPVKS
;
A
#
# COMPACT_ATOMS: atom_id res chain seq x y z
N MET A 1 7.58 -24.34 -44.55
CA MET A 1 8.56 -25.26 -43.94
C MET A 1 8.80 -24.76 -42.52
N ALA A 2 8.66 -25.49 -41.42
CA ALA A 2 8.56 -26.93 -41.19
C ALA A 2 7.60 -27.19 -40.00
N TRP A 3 6.91 -28.32 -40.08
CA TRP A 3 6.08 -28.89 -39.02
C TRP A 3 6.92 -29.38 -37.84
N ARG A 4 6.32 -29.41 -36.64
CA ARG A 4 6.45 -30.54 -35.71
C ARG A 4 5.29 -30.57 -34.71
N GLN A 5 4.35 -31.49 -34.98
CA GLN A 5 3.39 -31.99 -34.01
C GLN A 5 4.11 -32.92 -33.03
N ILE A 6 3.72 -32.90 -31.75
CA ILE A 6 4.10 -33.94 -30.78
C ILE A 6 2.80 -34.43 -30.11
N ILE A 7 2.65 -35.75 -30.16
CA ILE A 7 1.49 -36.60 -29.86
C ILE A 7 1.17 -36.59 -28.34
N PRO A 8 -0.11 -36.70 -27.92
CA PRO A 8 -0.46 -36.92 -26.52
C PRO A 8 -0.24 -38.39 -26.15
N PHE A 9 0.72 -38.67 -25.26
CA PHE A 9 0.94 -40.03 -24.75
C PHE A 9 0.24 -40.18 -23.39
N ASN A 10 -0.95 -40.79 -23.44
CA ASN A 10 -1.67 -41.24 -22.28
C ASN A 10 -1.02 -42.54 -21.77
N ARG A 11 -0.42 -42.54 -20.58
CA ARG A 11 -0.20 -43.76 -19.79
C ARG A 11 -0.69 -43.53 -18.37
N ARG A 12 -1.81 -44.16 -18.06
CA ARG A 12 -2.24 -44.46 -16.70
C ARG A 12 -1.33 -45.53 -16.09
N SER A 13 -1.37 -45.57 -14.74
CA SER A 13 -0.87 -46.61 -13.83
C SER A 13 0.61 -46.41 -13.44
N LEU A 14 1.03 -46.32 -12.17
CA LEU A 14 0.58 -47.00 -10.95
C LEU A 14 1.07 -46.25 -9.67
N LEU A 15 0.19 -46.19 -8.67
CA LEU A 15 0.45 -46.38 -7.22
C LEU A 15 1.18 -45.30 -6.37
N SER A 16 0.37 -44.73 -5.46
CA SER A 16 0.62 -44.43 -4.03
C SER A 16 0.67 -42.94 -3.62
N PRO A 17 -0.32 -42.44 -2.83
CA PRO A 17 -0.26 -41.12 -2.22
C PRO A 17 0.31 -41.26 -0.81
N SER A 18 1.56 -40.85 -0.60
CA SER A 18 2.10 -40.72 0.75
C SER A 18 2.44 -39.27 1.05
N ASN A 19 1.71 -38.76 2.04
CA ASN A 19 2.02 -37.62 2.89
C ASN A 19 1.60 -36.25 2.34
N LEU A 20 0.33 -35.98 2.58
CA LEU A 20 -0.20 -34.66 2.90
C LEU A 20 0.65 -34.01 4.01
N VAL A 21 1.62 -33.21 3.64
CA VAL A 21 1.89 -31.96 4.37
C VAL A 21 1.95 -30.88 3.31
N PRO A 22 0.84 -30.17 3.04
CA PRO A 22 0.97 -28.86 2.45
C PRO A 22 1.72 -28.06 3.51
N GLY A 23 3.01 -27.82 3.28
CA GLY A 23 3.71 -26.71 3.89
C GLY A 23 3.00 -25.46 3.41
N PHE A 24 1.88 -25.14 4.05
CA PHE A 24 1.27 -23.83 3.98
C PHE A 24 2.35 -22.90 4.50
N ALA A 25 3.14 -22.35 3.57
CA ALA A 25 3.83 -21.10 3.80
C ALA A 25 2.78 -20.22 4.46
N SER A 26 3.01 -19.85 5.71
CA SER A 26 2.11 -18.98 6.46
C SER A 26 2.17 -17.62 5.79
N PHE A 27 1.48 -17.47 4.66
CA PHE A 27 1.05 -16.19 4.13
C PHE A 27 0.07 -15.66 5.17
N SER A 28 0.63 -15.07 6.22
CA SER A 28 -0.13 -14.32 7.19
C SER A 28 -0.69 -13.11 6.45
N SER A 29 -1.91 -13.26 5.92
CA SER A 29 -2.73 -12.18 5.38
C SER A 29 -3.14 -11.17 6.45
N LYS A 30 -2.71 -11.35 7.70
CA LYS A 30 -2.88 -10.35 8.76
C LYS A 30 -1.93 -9.20 8.46
N SER A 31 -2.46 -8.14 7.84
CA SER A 31 -1.84 -6.84 7.96
C SER A 31 -1.76 -6.54 9.45
N THR A 32 -0.55 -6.44 10.01
CA THR A 32 -0.40 -5.90 11.35
C THR A 32 -0.96 -4.48 11.31
N PRO A 33 -2.05 -4.16 12.03
CA PRO A 33 -2.46 -2.78 12.16
C PRO A 33 -1.36 -2.11 12.97
N TYR A 34 -0.55 -1.30 12.29
CA TYR A 34 0.53 -0.57 12.94
C TYR A 34 -0.13 0.41 13.91
N LEU A 35 -0.02 0.09 15.19
CA LEU A 35 -0.57 0.84 16.32
C LEU A 35 0.27 2.10 16.64
N VAL A 36 1.27 2.42 15.82
CA VAL A 36 1.86 3.75 15.82
C VAL A 36 0.81 4.66 15.18
N LYS A 37 0.14 5.46 16.01
CA LYS A 37 -0.72 6.56 15.57
C LYS A 37 0.17 7.60 14.88
N VAL A 38 0.57 7.29 13.65
CA VAL A 38 1.16 8.25 12.75
C VAL A 38 0.11 9.34 12.58
N GLY A 39 0.48 10.60 12.79
CA GLY A 39 -0.38 11.75 12.56
C GLY A 39 -0.34 12.20 11.10
N ILE A 40 -1.39 12.87 10.62
CA ILE A 40 -1.37 13.56 9.32
C ILE A 40 -0.09 14.40 9.14
N PRO A 41 0.40 15.17 10.15
CA PRO A 41 1.60 15.99 9.97
C PRO A 41 2.84 15.13 9.78
N GLU A 42 2.98 14.05 10.55
CA GLU A 42 4.09 13.10 10.41
C GLU A 42 4.09 12.43 9.02
N PHE A 43 2.92 12.03 8.54
CA PHE A 43 2.78 11.46 7.20
C PHE A 43 3.20 12.45 6.12
N LEU A 44 2.74 13.69 6.19
CA LEU A 44 3.05 14.70 5.17
C LEU A 44 4.51 15.15 5.22
N ASN A 45 5.11 15.26 6.40
CA ASN A 45 6.55 15.50 6.57
C ASN A 45 7.37 14.36 5.96
N GLY A 46 6.93 13.10 6.14
CA GLY A 46 7.58 11.95 5.50
C GLY A 46 7.48 11.98 3.96
N VAL A 47 6.37 12.47 3.41
CA VAL A 47 6.22 12.64 1.95
C VAL A 47 7.12 13.76 1.42
N GLY A 48 7.25 14.85 2.17
CA GLY A 48 8.02 16.03 1.84
C GLY A 48 7.52 16.75 0.57
N LYS A 49 8.44 17.45 -0.11
CA LYS A 49 8.19 18.16 -1.39
C LYS A 49 7.10 19.24 -1.28
N GLY A 50 7.04 19.94 -0.14
CA GLY A 50 6.15 21.08 0.09
C GLY A 50 4.68 20.75 0.36
N VAL A 51 4.32 19.45 0.47
CA VAL A 51 2.95 19.03 0.81
C VAL A 51 2.59 19.39 2.27
N GLU A 52 3.60 19.62 3.10
CA GLU A 52 3.53 20.04 4.51
C GLU A 52 2.73 21.34 4.70
N THR A 53 2.77 22.25 3.73
CA THR A 53 1.99 23.50 3.73
C THR A 53 0.47 23.30 3.70
N HIS A 54 0.01 22.07 3.44
CA HIS A 54 -1.42 21.73 3.39
C HIS A 54 -1.88 20.92 4.61
N VAL A 55 -1.06 20.78 5.66
CA VAL A 55 -1.38 20.04 6.89
C VAL A 55 -2.65 20.60 7.54
N GLU A 56 -2.72 21.91 7.82
CA GLU A 56 -3.85 22.53 8.52
C GLU A 56 -5.20 22.28 7.84
N LYS A 57 -5.22 22.36 6.49
CA LYS A 57 -6.43 22.11 5.69
C LYS A 57 -6.86 20.65 5.72
N LEU A 58 -5.88 19.74 5.74
CA LEU A 58 -6.12 18.30 5.76
C LEU A 58 -6.55 17.83 7.15
N GLU A 59 -5.96 18.36 8.21
CA GLU A 59 -6.38 18.10 9.58
C GLU A 59 -7.80 18.58 9.85
N SER A 60 -8.15 19.80 9.42
CA SER A 60 -9.48 20.37 9.64
C SER A 60 -10.61 19.57 8.96
N GLU A 61 -10.40 19.10 7.72
CA GLU A 61 -11.44 18.41 6.96
C GLU A 61 -11.48 16.89 7.23
N ILE A 62 -10.31 16.26 7.33
CA ILE A 62 -10.17 14.80 7.36
C ILE A 62 -10.00 14.31 8.79
N GLY A 63 -9.17 15.00 9.59
CA GLY A 63 -8.85 14.72 10.99
C GLY A 63 -7.94 13.51 11.19
N ASP A 64 -8.27 12.37 10.60
CA ASP A 64 -7.58 11.10 10.81
C ASP A 64 -6.84 10.60 9.56
N ILE A 65 -5.70 9.95 9.76
CA ILE A 65 -4.92 9.31 8.70
C ILE A 65 -5.72 8.25 7.98
N GLN A 66 -6.55 7.48 8.67
CA GLN A 66 -7.33 6.42 8.02
C GLN A 66 -8.26 7.01 6.96
N ARG A 67 -8.89 8.14 7.29
CA ARG A 67 -9.74 8.88 6.35
C ARG A 67 -8.90 9.43 5.20
N LEU A 68 -7.70 9.95 5.46
CA LEU A 68 -6.76 10.44 4.42
C LEU A 68 -6.40 9.32 3.42
N LEU A 69 -6.09 8.12 3.90
CA LEU A 69 -5.70 6.97 3.08
C LEU A 69 -6.82 6.43 2.18
N VAL A 70 -8.07 6.71 2.53
CA VAL A 70 -9.26 6.32 1.76
C VAL A 70 -9.76 7.47 0.88
N THR A 71 -9.32 8.71 1.13
CA THR A 71 -9.76 9.87 0.34
C THR A 71 -9.41 9.75 -1.14
N ARG A 72 -10.28 10.35 -1.95
CA ARG A 72 -10.14 10.42 -3.41
C ARG A 72 -9.82 11.83 -3.87
N THR A 73 -9.36 11.96 -5.11
CA THR A 73 -8.91 13.21 -5.74
C THR A 73 -9.92 14.36 -5.63
N LEU A 74 -11.21 14.07 -5.75
CA LEU A 74 -12.26 15.09 -5.70
C LEU A 74 -12.31 15.82 -4.35
N LYS A 75 -12.16 15.11 -3.22
CA LYS A 75 -12.11 15.74 -1.90
C LYS A 75 -10.88 16.65 -1.76
N LEU A 76 -9.72 16.15 -2.17
CA LEU A 76 -8.47 16.93 -2.16
C LEU A 76 -8.53 18.14 -3.10
N LYS A 77 -9.30 18.06 -4.20
CA LYS A 77 -9.51 19.19 -5.13
C LYS A 77 -10.37 20.27 -4.50
N LYS A 78 -11.43 19.91 -3.77
CA LYS A 78 -12.30 20.85 -3.07
C LYS A 78 -11.53 21.68 -2.02
N LEU A 79 -10.51 21.08 -1.40
CA LEU A 79 -9.60 21.74 -0.45
C LEU A 79 -8.60 22.71 -1.10
N GLY A 80 -8.63 22.88 -2.41
CA GLY A 80 -7.72 23.79 -3.13
C GLY A 80 -6.28 23.27 -3.24
N ILE A 81 -6.02 21.98 -3.00
CA ILE A 81 -4.67 21.41 -3.09
C ILE A 81 -4.25 21.30 -4.56
N PRO A 82 -3.06 21.79 -4.97
CA PRO A 82 -2.57 21.69 -6.35
C PRO A 82 -2.46 20.25 -6.87
N CYS A 83 -2.64 20.07 -8.19
CA CYS A 83 -2.61 18.75 -8.84
C CYS A 83 -1.36 17.93 -8.53
N LYS A 84 -0.18 18.56 -8.46
CA LYS A 84 1.10 17.91 -8.16
C LYS A 84 1.09 17.30 -6.74
N HIS A 85 0.65 18.06 -5.75
CA HIS A 85 0.55 17.60 -4.37
C HIS A 85 -0.53 16.53 -4.19
N ARG A 86 -1.69 16.67 -4.85
CA ARG A 86 -2.73 15.62 -4.83
C ARG A 86 -2.21 14.26 -5.34
N LYS A 87 -1.43 14.26 -6.43
CA LYS A 87 -0.81 13.04 -6.96
C LYS A 87 0.20 12.44 -5.99
N LEU A 88 1.01 13.28 -5.32
CA LEU A 88 1.97 12.83 -4.32
C LEU A 88 1.27 12.18 -3.12
N ILE A 89 0.28 12.86 -2.54
CA ILE A 89 -0.49 12.35 -1.39
C ILE A 89 -1.06 10.97 -1.71
N LEU A 90 -1.74 10.82 -2.86
CA LEU A 90 -2.36 9.56 -3.23
C LEU A 90 -1.34 8.45 -3.53
N LYS A 91 -0.19 8.80 -4.14
CA LYS A 91 0.91 7.85 -4.37
C LYS A 91 1.44 7.30 -3.05
N TYR A 92 1.73 8.17 -2.09
CA TYR A 92 2.28 7.77 -0.80
C TYR A 92 1.24 7.12 0.12
N ALA A 93 -0.03 7.55 0.03
CA ALA A 93 -1.13 6.90 0.73
C ALA A 93 -1.28 5.44 0.28
N HIS A 94 -1.18 5.18 -1.03
CA HIS A 94 -1.20 3.81 -1.53
C HIS A 94 0.01 3.01 -1.04
N LYS A 95 1.23 3.57 -1.11
CA LYS A 95 2.45 2.93 -0.58
C LYS A 95 2.35 2.59 0.91
N TYR A 96 1.73 3.48 1.69
CA TYR A 96 1.48 3.29 3.11
C TYR A 96 0.52 2.13 3.36
N ARG A 97 -0.58 2.04 2.58
CA ARG A 97 -1.55 0.94 2.67
C ARG A 97 -0.95 -0.42 2.34
N VAL A 98 -0.05 -0.49 1.38
CA VAL A 98 0.64 -1.75 1.00
C VAL A 98 1.90 -2.02 1.84
N GLY A 99 2.22 -1.15 2.81
CA GLY A 99 3.36 -1.30 3.70
C GLY A 99 4.74 -1.07 3.06
N LEU A 100 4.81 -0.63 1.80
CA LEU A 100 6.05 -0.40 1.05
C LEU A 100 6.82 0.85 1.52
N TRP A 101 6.11 1.79 2.13
CA TRP A 101 6.71 3.03 2.62
C TRP A 101 6.08 3.43 3.96
N ARG A 102 6.91 4.03 4.82
CA ARG A 102 6.50 4.58 6.11
C ARG A 102 7.19 5.92 6.33
N PRO A 103 6.50 6.89 6.96
CA PRO A 103 7.16 8.07 7.48
C PRO A 103 8.21 7.63 8.49
N ARG A 104 9.43 8.15 8.37
CA ARG A 104 10.38 8.09 9.47
C ARG A 104 10.01 9.25 10.39
N ALA A 105 9.68 8.94 11.64
CA ALA A 105 9.68 9.95 12.69
C ALA A 105 11.14 10.41 12.85
N GLU A 106 11.52 11.51 12.21
CA GLU A 106 12.71 12.20 12.66
C GLU A 106 12.38 12.77 14.05
N PRO A 107 13.17 12.46 15.09
CA PRO A 107 12.98 13.12 16.37
C PRO A 107 13.18 14.61 16.13
N VAL A 108 12.19 15.41 16.51
CA VAL A 108 12.31 16.88 16.50
C VAL A 108 13.58 17.19 17.28
N LYS A 109 14.62 17.65 16.57
CA LYS A 109 15.89 18.02 17.19
C LYS A 109 15.57 19.12 18.21
N SER A 110 15.75 18.78 19.48
CA SER A 110 15.59 19.68 20.62
C SER A 110 16.63 20.79 20.59
#